data_AF-A0A2I0T4N8-F1
#
_entry.id   AF-A0A2I0T4N8-F1
#
_cell.length_a   1.000
_cell.length_b   1.000
_cell.length_c   1.000
_cell.angle_alpha   90.00
_cell.angle_beta   90.00
_cell.angle_gamma   90.00
#
_symmetry.space_group_name_H-M   'P 1'
#
loop_
_entity.id
_entity.type
_entity.pdbx_description
1 polymer ?
#
loop_
_entity_poly.entity_id
_entity_poly.type
_entity_poly.pdbx_seq_one_letter_code
_entity_poly.pdbx_strand_id
1 'polypeptide(L)'
;MRKACGFLEHLWGKGFLTDDLVTQEDNGDQKKYLGVCRLPGPAQRHRRLDIIVVPYSEFACALLYFTGSAHFNRSMRALAKTKGMSLSEHALSSAVVRGPGGVKVASGHTLPTPTERDVFIQLGLPYREPSERDW
;
A
#
# COMPACT_ATOMS: atom_id res chain seq x y z
N MET A 1 -11.31 12.79 21.80
CA MET A 1 -11.11 13.81 20.74
C MET A 1 -10.64 13.11 19.49
N ARG A 2 -11.54 12.91 18.50
CA ARG A 2 -11.17 12.32 17.20
C ARG A 2 -10.63 13.47 16.35
N LYS A 3 -9.33 13.52 16.04
CA LYS A 3 -8.85 14.33 14.91
C LYS A 3 -9.20 13.55 13.66
N ALA A 4 -10.48 13.57 13.27
CA ALA A 4 -10.94 12.84 12.12
C ALA A 4 -10.64 13.65 10.85
N CYS A 5 -10.08 12.97 9.86
CA CYS A 5 -9.94 13.46 8.51
C CYS A 5 -11.34 13.84 7.99
N GLY A 6 -11.56 15.08 7.55
CA GLY A 6 -12.90 15.57 7.13
C GLY A 6 -13.57 14.71 6.05
N PHE A 7 -12.78 13.93 5.31
CA PHE A 7 -13.30 12.91 4.38
C PHE A 7 -14.09 11.79 5.10
N LEU A 8 -13.56 11.22 6.19
CA LEU A 8 -14.25 10.15 6.92
C LEU A 8 -15.50 10.67 7.64
N GLU A 9 -15.42 11.86 8.23
CA GLU A 9 -16.58 12.52 8.86
C GLU A 9 -17.72 12.71 7.88
N HIS A 10 -17.42 13.11 6.64
CA HIS A 10 -18.42 13.25 5.59
C HIS A 10 -19.08 11.92 5.21
N LEU A 11 -18.31 10.82 5.13
CA LEU A 11 -18.86 9.50 4.83
C LEU A 11 -19.74 8.96 5.97
N TRP A 12 -19.35 9.23 7.22
CA TRP A 12 -20.17 8.96 8.40
C TRP A 12 -21.46 9.79 8.42
N GLY A 13 -21.37 11.09 8.12
CA GLY A 13 -22.53 11.98 8.06
C GLY A 13 -23.56 11.59 6.99
N LYS A 14 -23.11 10.92 5.91
CA LYS A 14 -23.98 10.32 4.89
C LYS A 14 -24.54 8.95 5.25
N GLY A 15 -24.16 8.37 6.40
CA GLY A 15 -24.53 7.01 6.79
C GLY A 15 -23.94 5.93 5.89
N PHE A 16 -22.88 6.24 5.13
CA PHE A 16 -22.22 5.27 4.25
C PHE A 16 -21.30 4.34 5.04
N LEU A 17 -20.52 4.89 5.98
CA LEU A 17 -19.77 4.11 6.96
C LEU A 17 -20.71 3.68 8.07
N THR A 18 -20.57 2.44 8.52
CA THR A 18 -21.43 1.86 9.57
C THR A 18 -20.64 1.44 10.78
N ASP A 19 -19.39 1.01 10.61
CA ASP A 19 -18.53 0.54 11.69
C ASP A 19 -17.05 0.79 11.38
N ASP A 20 -16.27 0.93 12.44
CA ASP A 20 -14.82 1.07 12.40
C ASP A 20 -14.15 -0.25 12.83
N LEU A 21 -13.10 -0.68 12.11
CA LEU A 21 -12.20 -1.75 12.56
C LEU A 21 -10.86 -1.17 13.02
N VAL A 22 -10.29 -0.26 12.22
CA VAL A 22 -9.07 0.49 12.51
C VAL A 22 -9.28 1.92 12.02
N THR A 23 -9.28 2.88 12.93
CA THR A 23 -9.61 4.28 12.60
C THR A 23 -8.40 5.09 12.18
N GLN A 24 -7.21 4.83 12.75
CA GLN A 24 -5.94 5.48 12.40
C GLN A 24 -4.77 4.54 12.73
N GLU A 25 -4.19 3.94 11.70
CA GLU A 25 -2.80 3.46 11.75
C GLU A 25 -1.93 4.55 11.10
N ASP A 26 -1.08 5.19 11.90
CA ASP A 26 0.00 6.04 11.39
C ASP A 26 1.17 5.12 11.03
N ASN A 27 1.36 4.85 9.74
CA ASN A 27 2.53 4.12 9.23
C ASN A 27 3.40 5.12 8.45
N GLY A 28 4.17 5.92 9.19
CA GLY A 28 4.87 7.07 8.62
C GLY A 28 3.89 8.13 8.11
N ASP A 29 4.07 8.56 6.86
CA ASP A 29 3.21 9.57 6.23
C ASP A 29 1.90 8.99 5.64
N GLN A 30 1.74 7.67 5.64
CA GLN A 30 0.52 7.02 5.18
C GLN A 30 -0.52 6.91 6.29
N LYS A 31 -1.76 7.27 5.96
CA LYS A 31 -2.92 7.08 6.83
C LYS A 31 -3.79 5.97 6.30
N LYS A 32 -4.18 5.06 7.19
CA LYS A 32 -5.01 3.91 6.84
C LYS A 32 -6.28 3.87 7.69
N TYR A 33 -7.39 3.63 7.02
CA TYR A 33 -8.70 3.38 7.61
C TYR A 33 -9.19 2.02 7.16
N LEU A 34 -9.61 1.19 8.11
CA LEU A 34 -10.28 -0.08 7.86
C LEU A 34 -11.64 -0.03 8.55
N GLY A 35 -12.70 -0.26 7.80
CA GLY A 35 -14.04 -0.22 8.36
C GLY A 35 -15.05 -1.03 7.55
N VAL A 36 -16.30 -0.73 7.81
CA VAL A 36 -17.46 -1.33 7.17
C VAL A 36 -18.33 -0.23 6.58
N CYS A 37 -18.79 -0.45 5.35
CA CYS A 37 -19.70 0.45 4.66
C CYS A 37 -20.93 -0.30 4.12
N ARG A 38 -21.98 0.46 3.81
CA ARG A 38 -23.17 -0.05 3.14
C ARG A 38 -23.71 1.01 2.18
N LEU A 39 -24.00 0.60 0.94
CA LEU A 39 -24.66 1.48 -0.02
C LEU A 39 -26.09 1.83 0.45
N PRO A 40 -26.63 2.99 0.07
CA PRO A 40 -28.02 3.32 0.32
C PRO A 40 -28.97 2.43 -0.49
N GLY A 41 -30.20 2.28 -0.02
CA GLY A 41 -31.26 1.50 -0.68
C GLY A 41 -31.55 0.15 0.00
N PRO A 42 -32.66 -0.51 -0.40
CA PRO A 42 -33.09 -1.76 0.22
C PRO A 42 -32.13 -2.91 -0.12
N ALA A 43 -32.07 -3.89 0.78
CA ALA A 43 -31.33 -5.15 0.62
C ALA A 43 -29.82 -5.02 0.34
N GLN A 44 -29.19 -3.88 0.68
CA GLN A 44 -27.75 -3.71 0.56
C GLN A 44 -27.01 -4.45 1.68
N ARG A 45 -25.91 -5.13 1.32
CA ARG A 45 -25.05 -5.83 2.27
C ARG A 45 -23.95 -4.90 2.78
N HIS A 46 -23.60 -5.06 4.04
CA HIS A 46 -22.37 -4.48 4.59
C HIS A 46 -21.15 -5.07 3.88
N ARG A 47 -20.16 -4.22 3.60
CA ARG A 47 -18.89 -4.58 2.94
C ARG A 47 -17.72 -4.00 3.71
N ARG A 48 -16.60 -4.70 3.72
CA ARG A 48 -15.33 -4.16 4.20
C ARG A 48 -14.88 -3.04 3.25
N LEU A 49 -14.38 -1.96 3.82
CA LEU A 49 -13.81 -0.83 3.10
C LEU A 49 -12.45 -0.49 3.70
N ASP A 50 -11.44 -0.46 2.84
CA ASP A 50 -10.08 -0.07 3.20
C ASP A 50 -9.74 1.19 2.41
N ILE A 51 -9.38 2.25 3.13
CA ILE A 51 -8.96 3.54 2.55
C ILE A 51 -7.53 3.80 3.00
N ILE A 52 -6.66 4.09 2.04
CA ILE A 52 -5.30 4.56 2.28
C ILE A 52 -5.11 5.95 1.68
N VAL A 53 -4.44 6.82 2.41
CA VAL A 53 -4.03 8.15 1.94
C VAL A 53 -2.51 8.19 2.00
N VAL A 54 -1.88 8.49 0.87
CA VAL A 54 -0.43 8.42 0.70
C VAL A 54 0.11 9.71 0.07
N PRO A 55 1.35 10.11 0.39
CA PRO A 55 2.05 11.17 -0.34
C PRO A 55 2.21 10.80 -1.81
N TYR A 56 2.19 11.80 -2.70
CA TYR A 56 2.31 11.57 -4.14
C TYR A 56 3.63 10.88 -4.52
N SER A 57 4.71 11.14 -3.78
CA SER A 57 6.02 10.48 -3.96
C SER A 57 5.98 8.96 -3.72
N GLU A 58 5.00 8.47 -2.94
CA GLU A 58 4.84 7.04 -2.64
C GLU A 58 3.78 6.38 -3.53
N PHE A 59 3.09 7.15 -4.39
CA PHE A 59 1.90 6.71 -5.10
C PHE A 59 2.11 5.43 -5.90
N ALA A 60 3.22 5.31 -6.64
CA ALA A 60 3.51 4.12 -7.43
C ALA A 60 3.71 2.86 -6.58
N CYS A 61 4.46 2.95 -5.48
CA CYS A 61 4.72 1.83 -4.58
C CYS A 61 3.45 1.44 -3.80
N ALA A 62 2.65 2.44 -3.38
CA ALA A 62 1.37 2.22 -2.73
C ALA A 62 0.36 1.57 -3.68
N LEU A 63 0.27 2.03 -4.93
CA LEU A 63 -0.60 1.47 -5.95
C LEU A 63 -0.24 0.02 -6.26
N LEU A 64 1.05 -0.28 -6.45
CA LEU A 64 1.54 -1.64 -6.65
C LEU A 64 1.18 -2.55 -5.48
N TYR A 65 1.43 -2.08 -4.25
CA TYR A 65 1.13 -2.82 -3.03
C TYR A 65 -0.37 -3.11 -2.88
N PHE A 66 -1.22 -2.10 -3.07
CA PHE A 66 -2.66 -2.22 -2.83
C PHE A 66 -3.40 -2.95 -3.96
N THR A 67 -2.82 -2.97 -5.16
CA THR A 67 -3.30 -3.79 -6.29
C THR A 67 -3.04 -5.28 -6.05
N GLY A 68 -1.86 -5.63 -5.53
CA GLY A 68 -1.51 -7.03 -5.24
C GLY A 68 -1.28 -7.88 -6.50
N SER A 69 -1.46 -9.22 -6.43
CA SER A 69 -1.92 -10.02 -5.28
C SER A 69 -0.93 -10.03 -4.09
N ALA A 70 -1.36 -10.58 -2.95
CA ALA A 70 -0.48 -10.78 -1.80
C ALA A 70 0.72 -11.67 -2.14
N HIS A 71 0.54 -12.70 -2.97
CA HIS A 71 1.63 -13.55 -3.44
C HIS A 71 2.56 -12.79 -4.38
N PHE A 72 2.01 -12.04 -5.34
CA PHE A 72 2.78 -11.19 -6.25
C PHE A 72 3.68 -10.21 -5.48
N ASN A 73 3.12 -9.51 -4.49
CA ASN A 73 3.88 -8.58 -3.63
C ASN A 73 5.01 -9.28 -2.88
N ARG A 74 4.77 -10.46 -2.30
CA ARG A 74 5.83 -11.23 -1.61
C ARG A 74 6.94 -11.64 -2.56
N SER A 75 6.61 -12.08 -3.77
CA SER A 75 7.59 -12.46 -4.80
C SER A 75 8.42 -11.26 -5.26
N MET A 76 7.78 -10.11 -5.51
CA MET A 76 8.46 -8.86 -5.86
C MET A 76 9.43 -8.39 -4.76
N ARG A 77 9.01 -8.47 -3.50
CA ARG A 77 9.86 -8.14 -2.34
C ARG A 77 11.03 -9.11 -2.19
N ALA A 78 10.81 -10.40 -2.42
CA ALA A 78 11.86 -11.41 -2.40
C ALA A 78 12.90 -11.14 -3.50
N LEU A 79 12.47 -10.82 -4.73
CA LEU A 79 13.36 -10.43 -5.82
C LEU A 79 14.13 -9.14 -5.50
N ALA A 80 13.48 -8.12 -4.96
CA ALA A 80 14.16 -6.91 -4.54
C ALA A 80 15.28 -7.24 -3.52
N LYS A 81 14.99 -8.13 -2.57
CA LYS A 81 15.98 -8.56 -1.57
C LYS A 81 17.19 -9.26 -2.19
N THR A 82 17.02 -10.10 -3.21
CA THR A 82 18.17 -10.75 -3.90
C THR A 82 19.03 -9.75 -4.67
N LYS A 83 18.47 -8.60 -5.04
CA LYS A 83 19.16 -7.50 -5.73
C LYS A 83 19.77 -6.45 -4.78
N GLY A 84 19.83 -6.73 -3.48
CA GLY A 84 20.32 -5.74 -2.49
C GLY A 84 19.38 -4.53 -2.34
N MET A 85 18.12 -4.67 -2.75
CA MET A 85 17.08 -3.65 -2.68
C MET A 85 16.07 -3.96 -1.58
N SER A 86 15.10 -3.07 -1.35
CA SER A 86 13.97 -3.25 -0.45
C SER A 86 12.75 -2.61 -1.06
N LEU A 87 11.72 -3.40 -1.37
CA LEU A 87 10.43 -2.89 -1.83
C LEU A 87 9.43 -2.90 -0.67
N SER A 88 8.69 -1.81 -0.50
CA SER A 88 7.60 -1.63 0.46
C SER A 88 6.46 -0.85 -0.21
N GLU A 89 5.35 -0.68 0.50
CA GLU A 89 4.25 0.21 0.12
C GLU A 89 4.65 1.70 0.09
N HIS A 90 5.73 2.07 0.77
CA HIS A 90 6.23 3.45 0.79
C HIS A 90 7.18 3.73 -0.38
N ALA A 91 8.12 2.81 -0.62
CA ALA A 91 9.21 3.05 -1.54
C ALA A 91 9.92 1.77 -2.00
N LEU A 92 10.65 1.90 -3.11
CA LEU A 92 11.76 1.03 -3.48
C LEU A 92 13.08 1.69 -3.08
N SER A 93 13.91 1.00 -2.32
CA SER A 93 15.25 1.46 -1.92
C SER A 93 16.34 0.54 -2.46
N SER A 94 17.49 1.12 -2.83
CA SER A 94 18.71 0.42 -3.25
C SER A 94 19.81 0.52 -2.19
N ALA A 95 20.93 -0.19 -2.40
CA ALA A 95 22.07 -0.21 -1.47
C ALA A 95 21.67 -0.59 -0.03
N VAL A 96 20.72 -1.52 0.11
CA VAL A 96 20.16 -1.92 1.39
C VAL A 96 21.06 -2.97 2.03
N VAL A 97 21.70 -2.62 3.14
CA VAL A 97 22.60 -3.54 3.86
C VAL A 97 21.79 -4.46 4.77
N ARG A 98 22.14 -5.76 4.74
CA ARG A 98 21.52 -6.78 5.59
C ARG A 98 22.57 -7.55 6.36
N GLY A 99 22.30 -7.76 7.65
CA GLY A 99 23.13 -8.56 8.53
C GLY A 99 22.82 -10.06 8.45
N PRO A 100 23.40 -10.85 9.37
CA PRO A 100 23.10 -12.27 9.52
C PRO A 100 21.58 -12.52 9.62
N GLY A 101 21.10 -13.60 9.00
CA GLY A 101 19.66 -13.90 8.92
C GLY A 101 18.87 -13.01 7.96
N GLY A 102 19.53 -12.10 7.23
CA GLY A 102 18.88 -11.24 6.22
C GLY A 102 18.05 -10.10 6.81
N VAL A 103 18.30 -9.75 8.07
CA VAL A 103 17.71 -8.60 8.76
C VAL A 103 18.28 -7.31 8.18
N LYS A 104 17.43 -6.34 7.88
CA LYS A 104 17.81 -5.03 7.35
C LYS A 104 18.52 -4.22 8.44
N VAL A 105 19.79 -3.87 8.20
CA VAL A 105 20.62 -3.09 9.14
C VAL A 105 20.85 -1.66 8.66
N ALA A 106 20.75 -1.40 7.35
CA ALA A 106 20.74 -0.05 6.79
C ALA A 106 19.70 0.06 5.68
N SER A 107 19.01 1.21 5.61
CA SER A 107 17.93 1.45 4.64
C SER A 107 18.37 1.75 3.23
N GLY A 108 19.63 2.17 3.04
CA GLY A 108 20.15 2.59 1.75
C GLY A 108 19.48 3.86 1.25
N HIS A 109 19.29 3.97 -0.06
CA HIS A 109 18.73 5.17 -0.70
C HIS A 109 17.43 4.85 -1.44
N THR A 110 16.40 5.67 -1.20
CA THR A 110 15.13 5.60 -1.94
C THR A 110 15.35 5.96 -3.41
N LEU A 111 14.81 5.13 -4.30
CA LEU A 111 14.85 5.34 -5.75
C LEU A 111 13.61 6.14 -6.19
N PRO A 112 13.73 7.01 -7.19
CA PRO A 112 12.57 7.67 -7.78
C PRO A 112 11.71 6.67 -8.54
N THR A 113 10.43 6.59 -8.19
CA THR A 113 9.43 5.71 -8.82
C THR A 113 8.14 6.50 -9.10
N PRO A 114 8.10 7.37 -10.12
CA PRO A 114 6.91 8.17 -10.43
C PRO A 114 5.75 7.32 -10.96
N THR A 115 6.03 6.17 -11.59
CA THR A 115 5.01 5.23 -12.08
C THR A 115 5.29 3.81 -11.61
N GLU A 116 4.27 2.92 -11.67
CA GLU A 116 4.49 1.50 -11.38
C GLU A 116 5.54 0.90 -12.33
N ARG A 117 5.56 1.30 -13.62
CA ARG A 117 6.53 0.80 -14.60
C ARG A 117 7.98 1.04 -14.17
N ASP A 118 8.27 2.15 -13.52
CA ASP A 118 9.60 2.44 -12.99
C ASP A 118 10.04 1.43 -11.93
N VAL A 119 9.12 0.95 -11.08
CA VAL A 119 9.42 -0.11 -10.10
C VAL A 119 9.87 -1.39 -10.81
N PHE A 120 9.20 -1.78 -11.88
CA PHE A 120 9.57 -2.97 -12.67
C PHE A 120 10.92 -2.78 -13.37
N ILE A 121 11.16 -1.60 -13.96
CA ILE A 121 12.44 -1.26 -14.61
C ILE A 121 13.60 -1.35 -13.62
N GLN A 122 13.46 -0.73 -12.43
CA GLN A 122 14.49 -0.77 -11.39
C GLN A 122 14.76 -2.19 -10.88
N LEU A 123 13.74 -3.06 -10.87
CA LEU A 123 13.89 -4.48 -10.54
C LEU A 123 14.37 -5.35 -11.71
N GLY A 124 14.47 -4.80 -12.93
CA GLY A 124 14.85 -5.53 -14.14
C GLY A 124 13.81 -6.58 -14.55
N LEU A 125 12.53 -6.25 -14.43
CA LEU A 125 11.40 -7.08 -14.83
C LEU A 125 10.65 -6.47 -16.01
N PRO A 126 10.08 -7.30 -16.91
CA PRO A 126 9.04 -6.81 -17.81
C PRO A 126 7.83 -6.36 -16.99
N TYR A 127 7.23 -5.25 -17.39
CA TYR A 127 6.02 -4.75 -16.73
C TYR A 127 4.86 -5.73 -16.91
N ARG A 128 4.02 -5.85 -15.88
CA ARG A 128 2.81 -6.67 -15.89
C ARG A 128 1.60 -5.83 -15.53
N GLU A 129 0.56 -5.93 -16.34
CA GLU A 129 -0.72 -5.27 -16.08
C GLU A 129 -1.38 -5.86 -14.82
N PRO A 130 -2.24 -5.11 -14.11
CA PRO A 130 -2.90 -5.60 -12.89
C PRO A 130 -3.56 -6.97 -13.03
N SER A 131 -4.22 -7.26 -14.15
CA SER A 131 -4.89 -8.53 -14.43
C SER A 131 -3.93 -9.72 -14.52
N GLU A 132 -2.63 -9.49 -14.70
CA GLU A 132 -1.61 -10.54 -14.82
C GLU A 132 -0.93 -10.85 -13.47
N ARG A 133 -1.29 -10.12 -12.41
CA ARG A 133 -0.70 -10.21 -11.07
C ARG A 133 -1.48 -11.10 -10.11
N ASP A 134 -2.53 -11.78 -10.60
CA ASP A 134 -3.36 -12.68 -9.81
C ASP A 134 -2.74 -14.10 -9.78
N TRP A 135 -1.92 -14.33 -8.76
CA TRP A 135 -1.13 -15.54 -8.50
C TRP A 135 -1.38 -15.99 -7.07
#